data_AF-A0A5J5NYB7-F1
#
_entry.id   AF-A0A5J5NYB7-F1
#
_cell.length_a   1.000
_cell.length_b   1.000
_cell.length_c   1.000
_cell.angle_alpha   90.00
_cell.angle_beta   90.00
_cell.angle_gamma   90.00
#
_symmetry.space_group_name_H-M   'P 1'
#
loop_
_entity.id
_entity.type
_entity.pdbx_description
1 polymer ?
#
loop_
_entity_poly.entity_id
_entity_poly.type
_entity_poly.pdbx_seq_one_letter_code
_entity_poly.pdbx_strand_id
1 'polypeptide(L)'
;LSIFLAPKSIIEDIQANFSRTWWTGKDRGRFWTMTPWKTLCKPKAMGGLGIRNVRLFNLALLGRQVWRLINNTDTLCFKVLSSKYFPDGNIFNAKNVDKASFTWTSIATAAETLKDGFGWQVGNGERINIWDDNW
;
A
#
# COMPACT_ATOMS: atom_id res chain seq x y z
N LEU A 1 -8.72 4.47 0.92
CA LEU A 1 -7.25 4.29 1.06
C LEU A 1 -6.80 2.84 1.23
N SER A 2 -7.67 1.88 1.58
CA SER A 2 -7.22 0.49 1.80
C SER A 2 -7.41 -0.44 0.60
N ILE A 3 -8.24 -0.07 -0.37
CA ILE A 3 -8.62 -0.90 -1.52
C ILE A 3 -8.26 -0.27 -2.88
N PHE A 4 -7.88 1.00 -2.89
CA PHE A 4 -7.50 1.74 -4.09
C PHE A 4 -6.17 2.44 -3.87
N LEU A 5 -5.36 2.48 -4.92
CA LEU A 5 -4.14 3.28 -4.96
C LEU A 5 -4.55 4.72 -5.22
N ALA A 6 -4.39 5.58 -4.21
CA ALA A 6 -4.85 6.95 -4.30
C ALA A 6 -4.03 7.72 -5.35
N PRO A 7 -4.69 8.53 -6.21
CA PRO A 7 -4.00 9.41 -7.14
C PRO A 7 -3.07 10.37 -6.40
N LYS A 8 -1.98 10.77 -7.06
CA LYS A 8 -0.98 11.69 -6.46
C LYS A 8 -1.60 13.02 -6.04
N SER A 9 -2.46 13.61 -6.88
CA SER A 9 -3.17 14.86 -6.57
C SER A 9 -3.97 14.77 -5.27
N ILE A 10 -4.76 13.71 -5.09
CA ILE A 10 -5.53 13.49 -3.85
C ILE A 10 -4.61 13.36 -2.64
N ILE A 11 -3.46 12.69 -2.79
CA ILE A 11 -2.47 12.58 -1.71
C ILE A 11 -1.88 13.95 -1.38
N GLU A 12 -1.51 14.73 -2.39
CA GLU A 12 -0.98 16.09 -2.23
C GLU A 12 -2.01 17.01 -1.57
N ASP A 13 -3.28 16.93 -1.95
CA ASP A 13 -4.38 17.68 -1.34
C ASP A 13 -4.55 17.32 0.15
N ILE A 14 -4.49 16.03 0.50
CA ILE A 14 -4.55 15.58 1.89
C ILE A 14 -3.34 16.11 2.68
N GLN A 15 -2.13 16.03 2.11
CA GLN A 15 -0.91 16.53 2.75
C GLN A 15 -0.95 18.05 2.93
N ALA A 16 -1.47 18.79 1.94
CA ALA A 16 -1.66 20.22 2.02
C ALA A 16 -2.66 20.60 3.12
N ASN A 17 -3.77 19.87 3.23
CA ASN A 17 -4.74 20.07 4.31
C ASN A 17 -4.14 19.80 5.68
N PHE A 18 -3.39 18.71 5.87
CA PHE A 18 -2.71 18.46 7.14
C PHE A 18 -1.67 19.53 7.48
N SER A 19 -0.87 19.94 6.50
CA SER A 19 0.11 21.03 6.67
C SER A 19 -0.59 22.33 7.07
N ARG A 20 -1.69 22.66 6.40
CA ARG A 20 -2.52 23.82 6.72
C ARG A 20 -3.05 23.74 8.14
N THR A 21 -3.67 22.64 8.54
CA THR A 21 -4.18 22.49 9.91
C THR A 21 -3.08 22.64 10.96
N TRP A 22 -1.85 22.21 10.65
CA TRP A 22 -0.73 22.30 11.58
C TRP A 22 -0.18 23.72 11.73
N TRP A 23 -0.05 24.45 10.62
CA TRP A 23 0.59 25.78 10.59
C TRP A 23 -0.39 26.95 10.61
N THR A 24 -1.70 26.69 10.49
CA THR A 24 -2.73 27.73 10.60
C THR A 24 -3.11 27.88 12.07
N GLY A 25 -2.85 29.05 12.65
CA GLY A 25 -3.37 29.43 13.96
C GLY A 25 -4.88 29.71 13.94
N LYS A 26 -5.42 30.31 15.00
CA LYS A 26 -6.86 30.67 15.08
C LYS A 26 -7.31 31.64 13.97
N ASP A 27 -6.40 32.48 13.47
CA ASP A 27 -6.66 33.35 12.33
C ASP A 27 -6.46 32.59 11.01
N ARG A 28 -7.54 32.48 10.23
CA ARG A 28 -7.58 31.83 8.90
C ARG A 28 -6.89 32.64 7.79
N GLY A 29 -5.86 33.41 8.15
CA GLY A 29 -5.08 34.24 7.24
C GLY A 29 -4.08 33.45 6.39
N ARG A 30 -3.14 34.19 5.78
CA ARG A 30 -2.02 33.62 5.03
C ARG A 30 -1.16 32.78 5.99
N PHE A 31 -1.01 31.49 5.71
CA PHE A 31 -0.14 30.61 6.49
C PHE A 31 1.09 30.24 5.66
N TRP A 32 2.23 30.11 6.34
CA TRP A 32 3.49 29.69 5.75
C TRP A 32 3.83 28.30 6.27
N THR A 33 4.04 27.35 5.37
CA THR A 33 4.50 26.01 5.76
C THR A 33 6.01 26.10 6.04
N MET A 34 6.39 26.18 7.31
CA MET A 34 7.78 26.39 7.72
C MET A 34 8.66 25.15 7.51
N THR A 35 8.07 23.98 7.29
CA THR A 35 8.80 22.71 7.23
C THR A 35 8.22 21.81 6.14
N PRO A 36 9.06 21.23 5.26
CA PRO A 36 8.59 20.30 4.22
C PRO A 36 7.85 19.10 4.81
N TRP A 37 6.79 18.64 4.14
CA TRP A 37 6.00 17.49 4.57
C TRP A 37 6.86 16.23 4.84
N LYS A 38 7.86 15.98 3.99
CA LYS A 38 8.81 14.86 4.16
C LYS A 38 9.55 14.92 5.49
N THR A 39 9.87 16.11 5.99
CA THR A 39 10.54 16.30 7.29
C THR A 39 9.56 16.05 8.44
N LEU A 40 8.31 16.51 8.32
CA LEU A 40 7.27 16.22 9.31
C LEU A 40 7.03 14.72 9.48
N CYS A 41 7.19 13.94 8.39
CA CYS A 41 7.04 12.49 8.43
C CYS A 41 8.18 11.73 9.10
N LYS A 42 9.33 12.36 9.37
CA LYS A 42 10.44 11.68 10.04
C LYS A 42 10.08 11.37 11.50
N PRO A 43 10.67 10.33 12.11
CA PRO A 43 10.53 10.08 13.54
C PRO A 43 10.91 11.31 14.39
N LYS A 44 10.32 11.45 15.58
CA LYS A 44 10.65 12.54 16.52
C LYS A 44 12.14 12.57 16.88
N ALA A 45 12.75 11.40 17.06
CA ALA A 45 14.18 11.26 17.30
C ALA A 45 15.07 11.79 16.16
N MET A 46 14.52 11.96 14.95
CA MET A 46 15.22 12.49 13.76
C MET A 46 14.75 13.91 13.41
N GLY A 47 14.16 14.64 14.35
CA GLY A 47 13.72 16.03 14.16
C GLY A 47 12.42 16.18 13.35
N GLY A 48 11.65 15.10 13.16
CA GLY A 48 10.32 15.16 12.58
C GLY A 48 9.20 15.11 13.61
N LEU A 49 7.95 14.95 13.15
CA LEU A 49 6.78 14.82 14.03
C LEU A 49 6.26 13.38 14.14
N GLY A 50 6.82 12.45 13.38
CA GLY A 50 6.36 11.06 13.29
C GLY A 50 5.04 10.90 12.54
N ILE A 51 4.65 11.88 11.72
CA ILE A 51 3.41 11.80 10.93
C ILE A 51 3.59 10.76 9.83
N ARG A 52 2.60 9.88 9.61
CA ARG A 52 2.71 8.86 8.56
C ARG A 52 2.66 9.50 7.17
N ASN A 53 3.59 9.10 6.30
CA ASN A 53 3.51 9.46 4.90
C ASN A 53 2.28 8.80 4.27
N VAL A 54 1.33 9.62 3.79
CA VAL A 54 0.03 9.17 3.28
C VAL A 54 0.18 8.19 2.11
N ARG A 55 1.15 8.41 1.20
CA ARG A 55 1.39 7.52 0.06
C ARG A 55 1.88 6.16 0.53
N LEU A 56 2.90 6.14 1.40
CA LEU A 56 3.44 4.90 1.94
C LEU A 56 2.39 4.15 2.77
N PHE A 57 1.56 4.89 3.52
CA PHE A 57 0.48 4.30 4.30
C PHE A 57 -0.61 3.68 3.40
N ASN A 58 -0.99 4.35 2.31
CA ASN A 58 -1.91 3.79 1.31
C ASN A 58 -1.35 2.51 0.69
N LEU A 59 -0.07 2.51 0.30
CA LEU A 59 0.61 1.34 -0.25
C LEU A 59 0.65 0.19 0.77
N ALA A 60 0.99 0.47 2.03
CA ALA A 60 1.00 -0.53 3.10
C ALA A 60 -0.39 -1.14 3.36
N LEU A 61 -1.45 -0.34 3.31
CA LEU A 61 -2.82 -0.85 3.45
C LEU A 61 -3.25 -1.76 2.28
N LEU A 62 -2.77 -1.47 1.06
CA LEU A 62 -2.95 -2.34 -0.10
C LEU A 62 -2.11 -3.62 0.05
N GLY A 63 -0.87 -3.51 0.52
CA GLY A 63 -0.03 -4.66 0.88
C GLY A 63 -0.70 -5.57 1.90
N ARG A 64 -1.43 -5.01 2.88
CA ARG A 64 -2.27 -5.81 3.78
C ARG A 64 -3.36 -6.58 3.04
N GLN A 65 -3.94 -6.05 1.96
CA GLN A 65 -4.90 -6.82 1.15
C GLN A 65 -4.20 -7.94 0.37
N VAL A 66 -3.03 -7.69 -0.20
CA VAL A 66 -2.19 -8.72 -0.84
C VAL A 66 -1.91 -9.85 0.14
N TRP A 67 -1.47 -9.53 1.36
CA TRP A 67 -1.24 -10.51 2.42
C TRP A 67 -2.48 -11.33 2.74
N ARG A 68 -3.67 -10.70 2.83
CA ARG A 68 -4.93 -11.42 3.06
C ARG A 68 -5.29 -12.35 1.91
N LEU A 69 -5.03 -11.96 0.66
CA LEU A 69 -5.27 -12.83 -0.49
C LEU A 69 -4.33 -14.03 -0.51
N ILE A 70 -3.11 -13.90 0.03
CA ILE A 70 -2.19 -15.03 0.18
C ILE A 70 -2.66 -16.00 1.27
N ASN A 71 -3.13 -15.47 2.42
CA ASN A 71 -3.39 -16.29 3.61
C ASN A 71 -4.84 -16.78 3.75
N ASN A 72 -5.82 -16.14 3.10
CA ASN A 72 -7.25 -16.40 3.30
C ASN A 72 -7.93 -16.86 2.00
N THR A 73 -7.56 -18.04 1.53
CA THR A 73 -7.99 -18.61 0.23
C THR A 73 -9.44 -19.12 0.22
N ASP A 74 -10.05 -19.30 1.39
CA ASP A 74 -11.43 -19.73 1.57
C ASP A 74 -12.46 -18.62 1.32
N THR A 75 -12.01 -17.36 1.37
CA THR A 75 -12.87 -16.18 1.24
C THR A 75 -13.45 -16.02 -0.18
N LEU A 76 -14.66 -15.47 -0.27
CA LEU A 76 -15.28 -15.13 -1.56
C LEU A 76 -14.41 -14.15 -2.36
N CYS A 77 -13.77 -13.19 -1.67
CA CYS A 77 -12.85 -12.23 -2.28
C CYS A 77 -11.71 -12.94 -3.01
N PHE A 78 -11.05 -13.90 -2.35
CA PHE A 78 -10.02 -14.72 -2.98
C PHE A 78 -10.57 -15.48 -4.17
N LYS A 79 -11.68 -16.22 -4.02
CA LYS A 79 -12.24 -17.06 -5.09
C LYS A 79 -12.61 -16.25 -6.35
N VAL A 80 -13.17 -15.06 -6.17
CA VAL A 80 -13.54 -14.17 -7.30
C VAL A 80 -12.31 -13.55 -7.95
N LEU A 81 -11.34 -13.07 -7.16
CA LEU A 81 -10.15 -12.42 -7.71
C LEU A 81 -9.16 -13.42 -8.32
N SER A 82 -8.90 -14.56 -7.67
CA SER A 82 -8.00 -15.61 -8.19
C SER A 82 -8.51 -16.15 -9.52
N SER A 83 -9.78 -16.57 -9.60
CA SER A 83 -10.36 -17.09 -10.85
C SER A 83 -10.23 -16.12 -12.03
N LYS A 84 -10.36 -14.82 -11.77
CA LYS A 84 -10.23 -13.79 -12.80
C LYS A 84 -8.79 -13.40 -13.11
N TYR A 85 -7.91 -13.27 -12.12
CA TYR A 85 -6.63 -12.58 -12.26
C TYR A 85 -5.38 -13.43 -11.95
N PHE A 86 -5.48 -14.44 -11.08
CA PHE A 86 -4.35 -15.29 -10.70
C PHE A 86 -4.88 -16.72 -10.41
N PRO A 87 -5.28 -17.47 -11.45
CA PRO A 87 -5.99 -18.74 -11.28
C PRO A 87 -5.14 -19.82 -10.59
N ASP A 88 -3.81 -19.72 -10.70
CA ASP A 88 -2.86 -20.63 -10.06
C ASP A 88 -2.71 -20.36 -8.54
N GLY A 89 -3.44 -19.38 -8.00
CA GLY A 89 -3.42 -19.00 -6.59
C GLY A 89 -2.26 -18.09 -6.19
N ASN A 90 -1.23 -17.94 -7.05
CA ASN A 90 -0.11 -17.04 -6.81
C ASN A 90 -0.41 -15.61 -7.32
N ILE A 91 -0.67 -14.70 -6.38
CA ILE A 91 -0.95 -13.29 -6.69
C ILE A 91 0.22 -12.55 -7.34
N PHE A 92 1.47 -12.98 -7.11
CA PHE A 92 2.66 -12.38 -7.72
C PHE A 92 2.88 -12.83 -9.16
N ASN A 93 2.14 -13.85 -9.62
CA ASN A 93 2.13 -14.31 -10.99
C ASN A 93 0.73 -14.12 -11.62
N ALA A 94 0.21 -12.90 -11.52
CA ALA A 94 -1.09 -12.59 -12.09
C ALA A 94 -1.04 -12.48 -13.62
N LYS A 95 -2.10 -12.95 -14.29
CA LYS A 95 -2.22 -12.83 -15.75
C LYS A 95 -2.64 -11.41 -16.15
N ASN A 96 -2.23 -11.01 -17.35
CA ASN A 96 -2.71 -9.77 -17.96
C ASN A 96 -4.17 -9.93 -18.39
N VAL A 97 -5.04 -9.05 -17.90
CA VAL A 97 -6.47 -9.06 -18.19
C VAL A 97 -6.84 -7.72 -18.80
N ASP A 98 -7.47 -7.74 -19.98
CA ASP A 98 -8.01 -6.53 -20.59
C ASP A 98 -9.12 -5.93 -19.72
N LYS A 99 -9.16 -4.60 -19.61
CA LYS A 99 -10.11 -3.85 -18.77
C LYS A 99 -10.17 -4.37 -17.32
N ALA A 100 -9.00 -4.51 -16.71
CA ALA A 100 -8.93 -4.84 -15.29
C ALA A 100 -9.64 -3.78 -14.42
N SER A 101 -10.23 -4.23 -13.30
CA SER A 101 -10.90 -3.30 -12.39
C SER A 101 -9.86 -2.41 -11.70
N PHE A 102 -10.22 -1.16 -11.41
CA PHE A 102 -9.31 -0.24 -10.73
C PHE A 102 -8.83 -0.75 -9.36
N THR A 103 -9.70 -1.47 -8.64
CA THR A 103 -9.34 -2.19 -7.41
C THR A 103 -8.23 -3.20 -7.66
N TRP A 104 -8.38 -4.05 -8.67
CA TRP A 104 -7.37 -5.05 -9.01
C TRP A 104 -6.06 -4.39 -9.42
N THR A 105 -6.09 -3.41 -10.32
CA THR A 105 -4.88 -2.68 -10.75
C THR A 105 -4.14 -2.08 -9.55
N SER A 106 -4.88 -1.56 -8.57
CA SER A 106 -4.31 -1.04 -7.32
C SER A 106 -3.62 -2.13 -6.48
N ILE A 107 -4.28 -3.28 -6.31
CA ILE A 107 -3.74 -4.43 -5.55
C ILE A 107 -2.52 -5.02 -6.26
N ALA A 108 -2.60 -5.23 -7.58
CA ALA A 108 -1.50 -5.74 -8.40
C ALA A 108 -0.29 -4.82 -8.35
N THR A 109 -0.50 -3.50 -8.47
CA THR A 109 0.59 -2.52 -8.30
C THR A 109 1.25 -2.64 -6.93
N ALA A 110 0.46 -2.81 -5.87
CA ALA A 110 0.99 -2.97 -4.52
C ALA A 110 1.72 -4.31 -4.32
N ALA A 111 1.22 -5.40 -4.91
CA ALA A 111 1.87 -6.70 -4.89
C ALA A 111 3.25 -6.63 -5.55
N GLU A 112 3.34 -6.00 -6.72
CA GLU A 112 4.62 -5.80 -7.42
C GLU A 112 5.57 -4.90 -6.63
N THR A 113 5.07 -3.76 -6.13
CA THR A 113 5.91 -2.79 -5.41
C THR A 113 6.46 -3.35 -4.09
N LEU A 114 5.75 -4.26 -3.45
CA LEU A 114 6.09 -4.83 -2.15
C LEU A 114 6.61 -6.26 -2.26
N LYS A 115 6.81 -6.80 -3.46
CA LYS A 115 7.17 -8.20 -3.71
C LYS A 115 8.37 -8.64 -2.88
N ASP A 116 9.43 -7.85 -2.90
CA ASP A 116 10.67 -8.12 -2.15
C ASP A 116 10.49 -8.05 -0.62
N GLY A 117 9.44 -7.37 -0.15
CA GLY A 117 9.07 -7.30 1.26
C GLY A 117 8.20 -8.45 1.74
N PHE A 118 7.68 -9.28 0.82
CA PHE A 118 7.03 -10.53 1.15
C PHE A 118 8.04 -11.67 1.08
N GLY A 119 7.98 -12.56 2.07
CA GLY A 119 8.80 -13.76 2.10
C GLY A 119 8.12 -14.84 2.94
N TRP A 120 8.49 -16.08 2.67
CA TRP A 120 8.06 -17.20 3.48
C TRP A 120 8.81 -17.21 4.80
N GLN A 121 8.08 -17.51 5.87
CA GLN A 121 8.72 -18.00 7.08
C GLN A 121 8.76 -19.52 6.99
N VAL A 122 9.96 -20.09 6.89
CA VAL A 122 10.13 -21.54 6.69
C VAL A 122 9.53 -22.30 7.87
N GLY A 123 8.52 -23.13 7.57
CA GLY A 123 7.93 -24.11 8.47
C GLY A 123 8.31 -25.53 8.03
N ASN A 124 7.34 -26.29 7.51
CA ASN A 124 7.58 -27.62 6.94
C ASN A 124 8.09 -27.59 5.47
N GLY A 125 8.05 -26.43 4.81
CA GLY A 125 8.60 -26.22 3.47
C GLY A 125 7.78 -26.79 2.30
N GLU A 126 6.68 -27.50 2.54
CA GLU A 126 5.91 -28.21 1.49
C GLU A 126 5.33 -27.30 0.39
N ARG A 127 5.21 -26.00 0.66
CA ARG A 127 4.62 -25.00 -0.23
C ARG A 127 5.63 -23.97 -0.75
N ILE A 128 6.91 -24.13 -0.43
CA ILE A 128 7.96 -23.19 -0.79
C ILE A 128 8.68 -23.73 -2.02
N ASN A 129 8.75 -22.94 -3.08
CA ASN A 129 9.68 -23.21 -4.18
C ASN A 129 11.05 -22.61 -3.85
N ILE A 130 12.01 -23.47 -3.52
CA ILE A 130 13.34 -23.07 -3.04
C ILE A 130 14.08 -22.15 -4.01
N TRP A 131 13.82 -22.27 -5.32
CA TRP A 131 14.52 -21.52 -6.36
C TRP A 131 13.89 -20.17 -6.68
N ASP A 132 12.57 -20.09 -6.60
CA ASP A 132 11.81 -18.95 -7.12
C ASP A 132 11.18 -18.08 -6.02
N ASP A 133 10.94 -18.64 -4.83
CA ASP A 133 10.32 -17.92 -3.72
C ASP A 133 11.36 -17.21 -2.84
N ASN A 134 10.98 -16.04 -2.33
CA ASN A 134 11.74 -15.34 -1.29
C ASN A 134 11.41 -15.98 0.08
N TRP A 135 12.41 -16.48 0.82
CA TRP A 135 12.26 -17.18 2.10
C TRP A 135 13.38 -16.84 3.09
#